data_AF-A0A1H1KW40-F1
#
_entry.id   AF-A0A1H1KW40-F1
#
_cell.length_a   1.000
_cell.length_b   1.000
_cell.length_c   1.000
_cell.angle_alpha   90.00
_cell.angle_beta   90.00
_cell.angle_gamma   90.00
#
_symmetry.space_group_name_H-M   'P 1'
#
loop_
_entity.id
_entity.type
_entity.pdbx_description
1 polymer ?
#
loop_
_entity_poly.entity_id
_entity_poly.type
_entity_poly.pdbx_seq_one_letter_code
_entity_poly.pdbx_strand_id
1 'polypeptide(L)'
;MIGNFILVNLISDIQSIYENIEQLQVVKCGMFHEGVAINPDGTPKYSTMDSVTVFDRLPLCTHELRNVRLGCAHSGVNVKFESTLDKLIALMPHKSEIISSLKTSFSATITKIYTTDHQMGHLEHQLGHCQIDGLMHERAKLEESKALLKEKHDGLMNQLKQLKTDIELFIKNELNKHH
;
A
#
# COMPACT_ATOMS: atom_id res chain seq x y z
N MET A 1 38.67 23.00 -3.24
CA MET A 1 37.94 22.76 -1.97
C MET A 1 36.42 22.79 -2.13
N ILE A 2 35.83 23.66 -2.96
CA ILE A 2 34.35 23.76 -3.13
C ILE A 2 33.72 22.48 -3.70
N GLY A 3 34.35 21.84 -4.71
CA GLY A 3 33.81 20.61 -5.31
C GLY A 3 33.75 19.41 -4.36
N ASN A 4 34.65 19.32 -3.38
CA ASN A 4 34.66 18.22 -2.42
C ASN A 4 33.55 18.37 -1.37
N PHE A 5 33.22 19.61 -0.97
CA PHE A 5 32.15 19.90 -0.02
C PHE A 5 30.75 19.63 -0.63
N ILE A 6 30.55 20.01 -1.90
CA ILE A 6 29.28 19.76 -2.61
C ILE A 6 29.01 18.25 -2.76
N LEU A 7 30.05 17.48 -3.09
CA LEU A 7 29.93 16.02 -3.25
C LEU A 7 29.59 15.32 -1.93
N VAL A 8 30.20 15.73 -0.82
CA VAL A 8 29.92 15.17 0.52
C VAL A 8 28.46 15.41 0.94
N ASN A 9 27.94 16.62 0.72
CA ASN A 9 26.55 16.93 1.06
C ASN A 9 25.56 16.11 0.20
N LEU A 10 25.85 15.97 -1.10
CA LEU A 10 25.04 15.15 -2.00
C LEU A 10 24.95 13.70 -1.54
N ILE A 11 26.09 13.08 -1.20
CA ILE A 11 26.14 11.69 -0.72
C ILE A 11 25.38 11.56 0.60
N SER A 12 25.55 12.52 1.52
CA SER A 12 24.82 12.55 2.79
C SER A 12 23.31 12.63 2.59
N ASP A 13 22.84 13.42 1.63
CA ASP A 13 21.40 13.54 1.33
C ASP A 13 20.84 12.24 0.74
N ILE A 14 21.59 11.58 -0.15
CA ILE A 14 21.20 10.27 -0.71
C ILE A 14 21.17 9.19 0.37
N GLN A 15 22.16 9.19 1.28
CA GLN A 15 22.21 8.27 2.42
C GLN A 15 21.00 8.45 3.34
N SER A 16 20.63 9.70 3.65
CA SER A 16 19.43 10.00 4.44
C SER A 16 18.15 9.50 3.75
N ILE A 17 18.04 9.64 2.43
CA ILE A 17 16.92 9.07 1.66
C ILE A 17 16.88 7.54 1.78
N TYR A 18 18.03 6.88 1.64
CA TYR A 18 18.13 5.43 1.76
C TYR A 18 17.64 4.94 3.14
N GLU A 19 18.13 5.54 4.22
CA GLU A 19 17.74 5.19 5.59
C GLU A 19 16.24 5.38 5.83
N ASN A 20 15.66 6.47 5.31
CA ASN A 20 14.23 6.71 5.40
C ASN A 20 13.40 5.64 4.68
N ILE A 21 13.88 5.15 3.52
CA ILE A 21 13.21 4.08 2.77
C ILE A 21 13.32 2.74 3.51
N GLU A 22 14.47 2.43 4.11
CA GLU A 22 14.67 1.18 4.85
C GLU A 22 13.66 1.00 6.00
N GLN A 23 13.31 2.09 6.69
CA GLN A 23 12.35 2.06 7.80
C GLN A 23 10.91 1.72 7.35
N LEU A 24 10.60 1.86 6.06
CA LEU A 24 9.27 1.56 5.54
C LEU A 24 9.04 0.05 5.45
N GLN A 25 7.79 -0.35 5.65
CA GLN A 25 7.40 -1.75 5.73
C GLN A 25 6.35 -2.08 4.68
N VAL A 26 6.47 -3.25 4.05
CA VAL A 26 5.41 -3.82 3.22
C VAL A 26 4.82 -5.00 3.99
N VAL A 27 3.55 -4.90 4.40
CA VAL A 27 2.89 -5.89 5.25
C VAL A 27 1.60 -6.35 4.60
N LYS A 28 1.42 -7.67 4.49
CA LYS A 28 0.17 -8.26 4.00
C LYS A 28 -0.87 -8.19 5.12
N CYS A 29 -1.84 -7.28 4.99
CA CYS A 29 -2.97 -7.21 5.93
C CYS A 29 -4.05 -8.27 5.63
N GLY A 30 -3.92 -9.01 4.53
CA GLY A 30 -4.93 -9.98 4.08
C GLY A 30 -6.30 -9.34 3.81
N MET A 31 -6.32 -8.03 3.53
CA MET A 31 -7.52 -7.21 3.31
C MET A 31 -8.49 -7.16 4.49
N PHE A 32 -8.01 -7.42 5.71
CA PHE A 32 -8.84 -7.44 6.92
C PHE A 32 -9.59 -6.13 7.17
N HIS A 33 -9.03 -4.99 6.77
CA HIS A 33 -9.64 -3.68 6.97
C HIS A 33 -10.89 -3.41 6.11
N GLU A 34 -11.14 -4.24 5.10
CA GLU A 34 -12.37 -4.16 4.29
C GLU A 34 -13.53 -4.97 4.89
N GLY A 35 -13.26 -5.83 5.88
CA GLY A 35 -14.28 -6.70 6.46
C GLY A 35 -15.39 -5.92 7.18
N VAL A 36 -16.60 -6.45 7.13
CA VAL A 36 -17.75 -5.96 7.91
C VAL A 36 -17.61 -6.42 9.36
N ALA A 37 -17.82 -5.51 10.31
CA ALA A 37 -17.84 -5.83 11.72
C ALA A 37 -19.06 -6.70 12.06
N ILE A 38 -18.89 -7.64 13.00
CA ILE A 38 -19.90 -8.63 13.36
C ILE A 38 -20.28 -8.45 14.84
N ASN A 39 -21.57 -8.52 15.15
CA ASN A 39 -22.11 -8.52 16.51
C ASN A 39 -21.81 -9.85 17.24
N PRO A 40 -21.89 -9.90 18.58
CA PRO A 40 -21.69 -11.16 19.32
C PRO A 40 -22.64 -12.30 18.92
N ASP A 41 -23.82 -11.98 18.37
CA ASP A 41 -24.79 -12.95 17.86
C ASP A 41 -24.46 -13.47 16.44
N GLY A 42 -23.36 -13.00 15.85
CA GLY A 42 -22.91 -13.39 14.52
C GLY A 42 -23.51 -12.58 13.38
N THR A 43 -24.36 -11.58 13.63
CA THR A 43 -24.96 -10.73 12.58
C THR A 43 -24.05 -9.57 12.17
N PRO A 44 -24.14 -9.06 10.92
CA PRO A 44 -23.39 -7.87 10.50
C PRO A 44 -23.80 -6.65 11.32
N LYS A 45 -22.83 -5.84 11.71
CA LYS A 45 -23.08 -4.54 12.35
C LYS A 45 -23.29 -3.49 11.26
N TYR A 46 -24.46 -2.87 11.25
CA TYR A 46 -24.81 -1.83 10.30
C TYR A 46 -25.75 -0.80 10.92
N SER A 47 -25.89 0.33 10.23
CA SER A 47 -26.87 1.36 10.49
C SER A 47 -27.65 1.66 9.20
N THR A 48 -28.81 2.29 9.34
CA THR A 48 -29.59 2.76 8.19
C THR A 48 -29.60 4.28 8.20
N MET A 49 -29.13 4.88 7.11
CA MET A 49 -29.14 6.33 6.89
C MET A 49 -29.82 6.60 5.55
N ASP A 50 -30.87 7.43 5.53
CA ASP A 50 -31.62 7.76 4.31
C ASP A 50 -32.04 6.53 3.47
N SER A 51 -32.53 5.49 4.14
CA SER A 51 -32.92 4.20 3.53
C SER A 51 -31.77 3.39 2.90
N VAL A 52 -30.51 3.76 3.17
CA VAL A 52 -29.31 3.02 2.75
C VAL A 52 -28.70 2.28 3.94
N THR A 53 -28.36 1.00 3.74
CA THR A 53 -27.60 0.20 4.70
C THR A 53 -26.12 0.57 4.66
N VAL A 54 -25.61 1.05 5.77
CA VAL A 54 -24.19 1.40 5.98
C VAL A 54 -23.60 0.42 6.98
N PHE A 55 -22.68 -0.43 6.52
CA PHE A 55 -22.00 -1.41 7.38
C PHE A 55 -20.84 -0.78 8.12
N ASP A 56 -20.70 -1.14 9.39
CA ASP A 56 -19.50 -0.83 10.17
C ASP A 56 -18.35 -1.69 9.65
N ARG A 57 -17.20 -1.06 9.36
CA ARG A 57 -15.99 -1.76 8.92
C ARG A 57 -15.11 -2.13 10.11
N LEU A 58 -14.29 -3.16 9.93
CA LEU A 58 -13.21 -3.46 10.85
C LEU A 58 -12.20 -2.30 10.89
N PRO A 59 -11.63 -1.99 12.07
CA PRO A 59 -10.74 -0.86 12.21
C PRO A 59 -9.48 -1.02 11.35
N LEU A 60 -9.03 0.10 10.78
CA LEU A 60 -7.75 0.19 10.09
C LEU A 60 -6.57 -0.05 11.05
N CYS A 61 -5.38 -0.23 10.48
CA CYS A 61 -4.13 -0.20 11.23
C CYS A 61 -4.03 1.08 12.08
N THR A 62 -3.33 0.98 13.23
CA THR A 62 -3.09 2.14 14.10
C THR A 62 -2.37 3.26 13.35
N HIS A 63 -2.48 4.49 13.85
CA HIS A 63 -1.87 5.65 13.21
C HIS A 63 -0.34 5.49 13.06
N GLU A 64 0.33 4.92 14.06
CA GLU A 64 1.76 4.65 14.05
C GLU A 64 2.14 3.72 12.89
N LEU A 65 1.40 2.62 12.74
CA LEU A 65 1.63 1.65 11.67
C LEU A 65 1.33 2.23 10.28
N ARG A 66 0.31 3.08 10.17
CA ARG A 66 -0.03 3.78 8.91
C ARG A 66 1.03 4.80 8.48
N ASN A 67 1.96 5.18 9.35
CA ASN A 67 3.06 6.09 9.02
C ASN A 67 4.33 5.39 8.53
N VAL A 68 4.38 4.06 8.58
CA VAL A 68 5.52 3.27 8.10
C VAL A 68 5.15 2.20 7.09
N ARG A 69 3.87 1.83 6.97
CA ARG A 69 3.42 0.76 6.07
C ARG A 69 3.04 1.27 4.69
N LEU A 70 3.72 0.75 3.67
CA LEU A 70 3.40 0.91 2.26
C LEU A 70 2.29 -0.06 1.84
N GLY A 71 1.57 0.29 0.77
CA GLY A 71 0.56 -0.57 0.17
C GLY A 71 -0.82 -0.50 0.82
N CYS A 72 -0.97 0.17 1.96
CA CYS A 72 -2.29 0.47 2.49
C CYS A 72 -2.91 1.62 1.69
N ALA A 73 -4.07 1.36 1.06
CA ALA A 73 -4.87 2.30 0.26
C ALA A 73 -5.06 3.69 0.89
N HIS A 74 -5.01 3.77 2.22
CA HIS A 74 -5.33 4.98 2.99
C HIS A 74 -4.11 5.61 3.68
N SER A 75 -2.90 5.19 3.35
CA SER A 75 -1.68 5.72 3.98
C SER A 75 -1.07 6.86 3.18
N GLY A 76 -0.88 8.02 3.83
CA GLY A 76 -0.07 9.12 3.27
C GLY A 76 1.39 8.74 3.03
N VAL A 77 1.82 7.56 3.50
CA VAL A 77 3.16 7.00 3.30
C VAL A 77 3.45 6.71 1.84
N ASN A 78 2.47 6.24 1.05
CA ASN A 78 2.69 6.00 -0.37
C ASN A 78 3.06 7.30 -1.11
N VAL A 79 2.37 8.40 -0.81
CA VAL A 79 2.65 9.74 -1.38
C VAL A 79 4.00 10.27 -0.91
N LYS A 80 4.33 10.07 0.38
CA LYS A 80 5.65 10.44 0.92
C LYS A 80 6.76 9.67 0.23
N PHE A 81 6.57 8.38 -0.05
CA PHE A 81 7.52 7.54 -0.76
C PHE A 81 7.77 8.04 -2.19
N GLU A 82 6.70 8.35 -2.94
CA GLU A 82 6.82 8.96 -4.27
C GLU A 82 7.58 10.29 -4.24
N SER A 83 7.27 11.14 -3.25
CA SER A 83 7.96 12.43 -3.05
C SER A 83 9.44 12.23 -2.72
N THR A 84 9.79 11.16 -2.01
CA THR A 84 11.20 10.79 -1.75
C THR A 84 11.91 10.39 -3.04
N LEU A 85 11.24 9.67 -3.95
CA LEU A 85 11.81 9.37 -5.28
C LEU A 85 11.99 10.62 -6.14
N ASP A 86 11.10 11.61 -6.03
CA ASP A 86 11.27 12.90 -6.72
C ASP A 86 12.49 13.67 -6.22
N LYS A 87 12.73 13.67 -4.91
CA LYS A 87 13.97 14.23 -4.34
C LYS A 87 15.19 13.49 -4.87
N LEU A 88 15.14 12.17 -4.96
CA LEU A 88 16.23 11.36 -5.48
C LEU A 88 16.53 11.68 -6.96
N ILE A 89 15.50 11.94 -7.78
CA ILE A 89 15.66 12.42 -9.17
C ILE A 89 16.40 13.76 -9.21
N ALA A 90 16.05 14.69 -8.32
CA ALA A 90 16.71 15.99 -8.25
C ALA A 90 18.19 15.89 -7.83
N LEU A 91 18.51 14.96 -6.93
CA LEU A 91 19.88 14.71 -6.48
C LEU A 91 20.71 13.94 -7.53
N MET A 92 20.09 13.06 -8.31
CA MET A 92 20.76 12.25 -9.33
C MET A 92 20.11 12.43 -10.72
N PRO A 93 20.22 13.61 -11.34
CA PRO A 93 19.54 13.91 -12.62
C PRO A 93 19.98 12.98 -13.76
N HIS A 94 21.23 12.51 -13.73
CA HIS A 94 21.79 11.55 -14.68
C HIS A 94 21.23 10.12 -14.53
N LYS A 95 20.44 9.85 -13.49
CA LYS A 95 19.71 8.60 -13.25
C LYS A 95 18.18 8.77 -13.30
N SER A 96 17.70 9.95 -13.66
CA SER A 96 16.29 10.33 -13.62
C SER A 96 15.38 9.34 -14.34
N GLU A 97 15.78 8.82 -15.50
CA GLU A 97 14.99 7.83 -16.26
C GLU A 97 14.77 6.52 -15.48
N ILE A 98 15.83 5.99 -14.86
CA ILE A 98 15.76 4.75 -14.07
C ILE A 98 14.87 4.97 -12.85
N ILE A 99 15.07 6.06 -12.12
CA ILE A 99 14.27 6.37 -10.92
C ILE A 99 12.80 6.62 -11.29
N SER A 100 12.54 7.30 -12.41
CA SER A 100 11.18 7.55 -12.91
C SER A 100 10.47 6.26 -13.30
N SER A 101 11.18 5.30 -13.89
CA SER A 101 10.65 3.98 -14.21
C SER A 101 10.26 3.20 -12.94
N LEU A 102 11.13 3.21 -11.92
CA LEU A 102 10.85 2.61 -10.61
C LEU A 102 9.65 3.28 -9.93
N LYS A 103 9.59 4.62 -9.94
CA LYS A 103 8.46 5.39 -9.41
C LYS A 103 7.16 5.01 -10.12
N THR A 104 7.16 4.98 -11.45
CA THR A 104 5.98 4.61 -12.24
C THR A 104 5.49 3.20 -11.90
N SER A 105 6.42 2.24 -11.75
CA SER A 105 6.09 0.86 -11.38
C SER A 105 5.51 0.78 -9.96
N PHE A 106 6.05 1.56 -9.03
CA PHE A 106 5.50 1.71 -7.68
C PHE A 106 4.08 2.27 -7.72
N SER A 107 3.85 3.42 -8.37
CA SER A 107 2.53 4.08 -8.45
C SER A 107 1.48 3.18 -9.09
N ALA A 108 1.84 2.48 -10.16
CA ALA A 108 0.97 1.52 -10.82
C ALA A 108 0.60 0.34 -9.91
N THR A 109 1.56 -0.15 -9.11
CA THR A 109 1.32 -1.23 -8.14
C THR A 109 0.40 -0.76 -7.01
N ILE A 110 0.64 0.43 -6.44
CA ILE A 110 -0.23 1.03 -5.42
C ILE A 110 -1.66 1.23 -5.95
N THR A 111 -1.79 1.72 -7.18
CA THR A 111 -3.12 1.91 -7.81
C THR A 111 -3.87 0.59 -7.95
N LYS A 112 -3.17 -0.49 -8.33
CA LYS A 112 -3.78 -1.83 -8.40
C LYS A 112 -4.20 -2.36 -7.03
N ILE A 113 -3.40 -2.10 -5.98
CA ILE A 113 -3.75 -2.47 -4.61
C ILE A 113 -5.01 -1.73 -4.18
N TYR A 114 -5.04 -0.41 -4.36
CA TYR A 114 -6.20 0.43 -4.04
C TYR A 114 -7.48 -0.08 -4.73
N THR A 115 -7.43 -0.32 -6.04
CA THR A 115 -8.58 -0.86 -6.78
C THR A 115 -9.02 -2.22 -6.26
N THR A 116 -8.07 -3.08 -5.87
CA THR A 116 -8.38 -4.40 -5.31
C THR A 116 -9.03 -4.29 -3.93
N ASP A 117 -8.55 -3.38 -3.07
CA ASP A 117 -9.17 -3.07 -1.76
C ASP A 117 -10.62 -2.61 -1.93
N HIS A 118 -10.89 -1.70 -2.87
CA HIS A 118 -12.26 -1.25 -3.16
C HIS A 118 -13.17 -2.38 -3.65
N GLN A 119 -12.66 -3.26 -4.52
CA GLN A 119 -13.40 -4.44 -4.97
C GLN A 119 -13.75 -5.37 -3.81
N MET A 120 -12.83 -5.58 -2.86
CA MET A 120 -13.08 -6.37 -1.66
C MET A 120 -14.13 -5.69 -0.77
N GLY A 121 -14.02 -4.38 -0.55
CA GLY A 121 -15.00 -3.61 0.22
C GLY A 121 -16.41 -3.73 -0.36
N HIS A 122 -16.55 -3.77 -1.68
CA HIS A 122 -17.83 -4.01 -2.36
C HIS A 122 -18.36 -5.44 -2.13
N LEU A 123 -17.50 -6.46 -2.26
CA LEU A 123 -17.92 -7.86 -1.99
C LEU A 123 -18.32 -8.07 -0.52
N GLU A 124 -17.61 -7.46 0.42
CA GLU A 124 -17.94 -7.50 1.84
C GLU A 124 -19.30 -6.83 2.13
N HIS A 125 -19.61 -5.74 1.42
CA HIS A 125 -20.92 -5.08 1.50
C HIS A 125 -22.04 -5.99 0.97
N GLN A 126 -21.84 -6.64 -0.18
CA GLN A 126 -22.78 -7.59 -0.76
C GLN A 126 -23.01 -8.80 0.16
N LEU A 127 -21.95 -9.35 0.76
CA LEU A 127 -22.07 -10.43 1.72
C LEU A 127 -22.87 -10.03 2.97
N GLY A 128 -22.65 -8.81 3.46
CA GLY A 128 -23.44 -8.25 4.55
C GLY A 128 -24.94 -8.26 4.22
N HIS A 129 -25.31 -7.86 3.00
CA HIS A 129 -26.70 -7.93 2.52
C HIS A 129 -27.21 -9.37 2.41
N CYS A 130 -26.46 -10.29 1.79
CA CYS A 130 -26.88 -11.69 1.70
C CYS A 130 -27.13 -12.31 3.08
N GLN A 131 -26.37 -11.89 4.10
CA GLN A 131 -26.55 -12.36 5.46
C GLN A 131 -27.80 -11.78 6.13
N ILE A 132 -28.15 -10.52 5.88
CA ILE A 132 -29.39 -9.90 6.36
C ILE A 132 -30.60 -10.55 5.69
N ASP A 133 -30.54 -10.75 4.37
CA ASP A 133 -31.67 -11.20 3.55
C ASP A 133 -31.84 -12.73 3.53
N GLY A 134 -30.92 -13.48 4.17
CA GLY A 134 -30.94 -14.95 4.20
C GLY A 134 -30.62 -15.62 2.84
N LEU A 135 -30.00 -14.90 1.91
CA LEU A 135 -29.71 -15.33 0.54
C LEU A 135 -28.44 -16.20 0.45
N MET A 136 -28.46 -17.37 1.11
CA MET A 136 -27.28 -18.23 1.27
C MET A 136 -26.71 -18.81 -0.03
N HIS A 137 -27.49 -18.86 -1.11
CA HIS A 137 -27.07 -19.40 -2.40
C HIS A 137 -26.15 -18.45 -3.20
N GLU A 138 -26.25 -17.14 -2.99
CA GLU A 138 -25.37 -16.13 -3.62
C GLU A 138 -24.04 -16.00 -2.87
N ARG A 139 -24.03 -16.34 -1.58
CA ARG A 139 -22.88 -16.24 -0.69
C ARG A 139 -21.66 -17.01 -1.18
N ALA A 140 -21.84 -18.24 -1.66
CA ALA A 140 -20.70 -19.08 -2.05
C ALA A 140 -19.87 -18.46 -3.18
N LYS A 141 -20.52 -17.87 -4.19
CA LYS A 141 -19.85 -17.19 -5.32
C LYS A 141 -19.12 -15.92 -4.88
N LEU A 142 -19.71 -15.18 -3.95
CA LEU A 142 -19.10 -13.98 -3.39
C LEU A 142 -17.86 -14.32 -2.55
N GLU A 143 -17.91 -15.37 -1.73
CA GLU A 143 -16.75 -15.84 -0.95
C GLU A 143 -15.62 -16.36 -1.84
N GLU A 144 -15.93 -17.08 -2.92
CA GLU A 144 -14.93 -17.48 -3.94
C GLU A 144 -14.28 -16.24 -4.57
N SER A 145 -15.08 -15.24 -4.94
CA SER A 145 -14.57 -13.98 -5.50
C SER A 145 -13.67 -13.23 -4.52
N LYS A 146 -13.99 -13.24 -3.21
CA LYS A 146 -13.13 -12.67 -2.17
C LYS A 146 -11.82 -13.41 -2.04
N ALA A 147 -11.83 -14.74 -2.09
CA ALA A 147 -10.61 -15.53 -2.04
C ALA A 147 -9.66 -15.16 -3.19
N LEU A 148 -10.20 -15.02 -4.41
CA LEU A 148 -9.45 -14.58 -5.59
C LEU A 148 -8.89 -13.16 -5.44
N LEU A 149 -9.68 -12.22 -4.91
CA LEU A 149 -9.18 -10.86 -4.64
C LEU A 149 -8.07 -10.84 -3.59
N LYS A 150 -8.18 -11.66 -2.55
CA LYS A 150 -7.15 -11.78 -1.51
C LYS A 150 -5.84 -12.33 -2.07
N GLU A 151 -5.91 -13.37 -2.90
CA GLU A 151 -4.74 -13.92 -3.58
C GLU A 151 -4.09 -12.87 -4.49
N LYS A 152 -4.91 -12.16 -5.28
CA LYS A 152 -4.45 -11.06 -6.14
C LYS A 152 -3.77 -9.96 -5.33
N HIS A 153 -4.39 -9.53 -4.22
CA HIS A 153 -3.83 -8.53 -3.33
C HIS A 153 -2.49 -8.99 -2.75
N ASP A 154 -2.38 -10.23 -2.28
CA ASP A 154 -1.13 -10.78 -1.75
C ASP A 154 -0.02 -10.85 -2.81
N GLY A 155 -0.38 -11.13 -4.07
CA GLY A 155 0.52 -11.03 -5.22
C GLY A 155 1.02 -9.60 -5.45
N LEU A 156 0.12 -8.61 -5.40
CA LEU A 156 0.49 -7.20 -5.51
C LEU A 156 1.37 -6.72 -4.35
N MET A 157 1.12 -7.18 -3.13
CA MET A 157 1.97 -6.87 -1.97
C MET A 157 3.37 -7.49 -2.09
N ASN A 158 3.48 -8.68 -2.68
CA ASN A 158 4.79 -9.26 -3.02
C ASN A 158 5.52 -8.43 -4.08
N GLN A 159 4.82 -7.98 -5.12
CA GLN A 159 5.38 -7.09 -6.15
C GLN A 159 5.86 -5.78 -5.54
N LEU A 160 5.06 -5.17 -4.66
CA LEU A 160 5.43 -3.94 -3.95
C LEU A 160 6.68 -4.14 -3.07
N LYS A 161 6.77 -5.27 -2.38
CA LYS A 161 7.95 -5.64 -1.60
C LYS A 161 9.19 -5.77 -2.48
N GLN A 162 9.08 -6.43 -3.63
CA GLN A 162 10.19 -6.55 -4.57
C GLN A 162 10.62 -5.19 -5.11
N LEU A 163 9.67 -4.33 -5.51
CA LEU A 163 9.96 -2.97 -5.97
C LEU A 163 10.68 -2.14 -4.92
N LYS A 164 10.28 -2.24 -3.64
CA LYS A 164 11.00 -1.58 -2.55
C LYS A 164 12.45 -2.07 -2.47
N THR A 165 12.66 -3.39 -2.48
CA THR A 165 14.01 -3.98 -2.47
C THR A 165 14.86 -3.52 -3.66
N ASP A 166 14.27 -3.47 -4.86
CA ASP A 166 14.97 -3.04 -6.08
C ASP A 166 15.41 -1.56 -5.99
N ILE A 167 14.55 -0.70 -5.43
CA ILE A 167 14.85 0.71 -5.15
C ILE A 167 15.99 0.83 -4.13
N GLU A 168 15.93 0.08 -3.02
CA GLU A 168 16.97 0.07 -2.00
C GLU A 168 18.32 -0.38 -2.56
N LEU A 169 18.34 -1.48 -3.33
CA LEU A 169 19.56 -1.97 -3.97
C LEU A 169 20.12 -0.98 -4.98
N PHE A 170 19.25 -0.33 -5.77
CA PHE A 170 19.66 0.72 -6.68
C PHE A 170 20.38 1.86 -5.94
N ILE A 171 19.76 2.41 -4.88
CA ILE A 171 20.35 3.53 -4.12
C ILE A 171 21.66 3.10 -3.46
N LYS A 172 21.68 1.93 -2.82
CA LYS A 172 22.88 1.37 -2.18
C LYS A 172 24.04 1.19 -3.15
N ASN A 173 23.76 0.74 -4.37
CA ASN A 173 24.78 0.60 -5.41
C ASN A 173 25.35 1.95 -5.86
N GLU A 174 24.54 3.00 -5.91
CA GLU A 174 25.03 4.35 -6.22
C GLU A 174 25.88 4.91 -5.07
N LEU A 175 25.47 4.71 -3.80
CA LEU A 175 26.26 5.11 -2.63
C LEU A 175 27.64 4.44 -2.60
N ASN A 176 27.69 3.12 -2.88
CA ASN A 176 28.94 2.34 -2.89
C ASN A 176 29.95 2.77 -3.97
N LYS A 177 29.54 3.49 -5.01
CA LYS A 177 30.49 4.01 -6.03
C LYS A 177 31.28 5.22 -5.55
N HIS A 178 30.87 5.80 -4.43
CA HIS A 178 31.45 7.01 -3.86
C HIS A 178 32.20 6.77 -2.53
N HIS A 179 32.30 5.51 -2.11
CA HIS A 179 33.18 5.04 -1.04
C HIS A 179 34.52 4.56 -1.62
#